data_AF-A0A5J4PSQ7-F1
#
_entry.id   AF-A0A5J4PSQ7-F1
#
_cell.length_a   1.000
_cell.length_b   1.000
_cell.length_c   1.000
_cell.angle_alpha   90.00
_cell.angle_beta   90.00
_cell.angle_gamma   90.00
#
_symmetry.space_group_name_H-M   'P 1'
#
loop_
_entity.id
_entity.type
_entity.pdbx_description
1 polymer ?
#
loop_
_entity_poly.entity_id
_entity_poly.type
_entity_poly.pdbx_seq_one_letter_code
_entity_poly.pdbx_strand_id
1 'polypeptide(L)'
;MLFNSFEFLLFLPVVFILYWFVFKRLNRQNLFVVTASYFFYGWWDWRFLILIAFTSLCSYYSGILLEKTEGKRTKQKWISASNIVLNLLILGVFKYFNFFAESFAALFQSFGYRMDTVTLDVLLPVGISFYTFQALSYSIDVYQHKIK
;
A
#
# COMPACT_ATOMS: atom_id res chain seq x y z
N MET A 1 13.15 8.39 -3.51
CA MET A 1 13.17 9.81 -3.94
C MET A 1 11.97 10.50 -3.31
N LEU A 2 12.05 11.80 -3.00
CA LEU A 2 10.87 12.54 -2.53
C LEU A 2 10.20 13.25 -3.71
N PHE A 3 8.89 13.47 -3.65
CA PHE A 3 8.15 14.13 -4.74
C PHE A 3 8.61 15.56 -5.01
N ASN A 4 9.11 16.26 -3.99
CA ASN A 4 9.61 17.64 -4.09
C ASN A 4 11.14 17.69 -4.32
N SER A 5 11.77 16.60 -4.78
CA SER A 5 13.22 16.53 -4.95
C SER A 5 13.64 16.68 -6.41
N PHE A 6 14.87 17.18 -6.63
CA PHE A 6 15.42 17.38 -7.98
C PHE A 6 15.57 16.04 -8.73
N GLU A 7 15.86 14.96 -8.00
CA GLU A 7 15.92 13.62 -8.56
C GLU A 7 14.58 13.18 -9.14
N PHE A 8 13.46 13.47 -8.47
CA PHE A 8 12.13 13.17 -9.00
C PHE A 8 11.80 13.99 -10.25
N LEU A 9 12.21 15.27 -10.28
CA LEU A 9 12.03 16.16 -11.43
C LEU A 9 12.72 15.63 -12.69
N LEU A 10 13.89 14.99 -12.55
CA LEU A 10 14.57 14.33 -13.68
C LEU A 10 14.02 12.92 -13.96
N PHE A 11 13.68 12.17 -12.92
CA PHE A 11 13.17 10.80 -13.04
C PHE A 11 11.86 10.75 -13.83
N LEU A 12 10.91 11.65 -13.55
CA LEU A 12 9.57 11.60 -14.16
C LEU A 12 9.61 11.80 -15.70
N PRO A 13 10.27 12.82 -16.28
CA PRO A 13 10.40 12.96 -17.73
C PRO A 13 11.09 11.77 -18.38
N VAL A 14 12.14 11.22 -17.76
CA VAL A 14 12.85 10.05 -18.28
C VAL A 14 11.93 8.83 -18.35
N VAL A 15 11.22 8.52 -17.26
CA VAL A 15 10.25 7.42 -17.23
C VAL A 15 9.14 7.64 -18.26
N PHE A 16 8.65 8.88 -18.39
CA PHE A 16 7.60 9.23 -19.33
C PHE A 16 8.03 9.03 -20.79
N ILE A 17 9.23 9.50 -21.16
CA ILE A 17 9.79 9.32 -22.51
C ILE A 17 10.00 7.83 -22.80
N LEU A 18 10.57 7.08 -21.86
CA LEU A 18 10.79 5.65 -22.04
C LEU A 18 9.46 4.89 -22.21
N TYR A 19 8.45 5.22 -21.39
CA TYR A 19 7.12 4.62 -21.46
C TYR A 19 6.47 4.82 -22.83
N TRP A 20 6.52 6.04 -23.37
CA TRP A 20 5.81 6.38 -24.60
C TRP A 20 6.55 5.93 -25.87
N PHE A 21 7.88 6.06 -25.90
CA PHE A 21 8.66 5.90 -27.13
C PHE A 21 9.41 4.57 -27.22
N VAL A 22 9.87 4.01 -26.10
CA VAL A 22 10.73 2.81 -26.09
C VAL A 22 9.90 1.54 -25.88
N PHE A 23 9.11 1.50 -24.81
CA PHE A 23 8.28 0.35 -24.52
C PHE A 23 7.00 0.45 -25.33
N LYS A 24 6.91 -0.20 -26.49
CA LYS A 24 5.72 -0.15 -27.35
C LYS A 24 4.75 -1.32 -27.17
N ARG A 25 5.20 -2.41 -26.56
CA ARG A 25 4.36 -3.60 -26.30
C ARG A 25 3.74 -3.51 -24.91
N LEU A 26 2.42 -3.68 -24.82
CA LEU A 26 1.64 -3.53 -23.59
C LEU A 26 2.26 -4.25 -22.37
N ASN A 27 2.67 -5.51 -22.55
CA ASN A 27 3.28 -6.29 -21.46
C ASN A 27 4.60 -5.68 -20.97
N ARG A 28 5.43 -5.15 -21.89
CA ARG A 28 6.70 -4.50 -21.54
C ARG A 28 6.49 -3.12 -20.93
N GLN A 29 5.47 -2.39 -21.39
CA GLN A 29 5.05 -1.11 -20.80
C GLN A 29 4.62 -1.31 -19.34
N ASN A 30 3.70 -2.24 -19.09
CA ASN A 30 3.21 -2.52 -17.74
C ASN A 30 4.35 -2.98 -16.83
N LEU A 31 5.21 -3.89 -17.30
CA LEU A 31 6.37 -4.33 -16.54
C LEU A 31 7.31 -3.15 -16.21
N PHE A 32 7.61 -2.29 -17.20
CA PHE A 32 8.44 -1.11 -16.99
C PHE A 32 7.84 -0.15 -15.96
N VAL A 33 6.54 0.15 -16.04
CA VAL A 33 5.86 1.03 -15.09
C VAL A 33 5.89 0.45 -13.68
N VAL A 34 5.66 -0.86 -13.54
CA VAL A 34 5.78 -1.54 -12.24
C VAL A 34 7.21 -1.42 -11.72
N THR A 35 8.22 -1.78 -12.51
CA THR A 35 9.63 -1.68 -12.10
C THR A 35 10.04 -0.25 -11.74
N ALA A 36 9.64 0.74 -12.53
CA ALA A 36 9.92 2.15 -12.27
C ALA A 36 9.24 2.63 -10.97
N SER A 37 7.99 2.19 -10.73
CA SER A 37 7.26 2.53 -9.50
C SER A 37 7.94 1.93 -8.28
N TYR A 38 8.31 0.65 -8.33
CA TYR A 38 9.04 -0.01 -7.25
C TYR A 38 10.40 0.62 -6.99
N PHE A 39 11.13 1.00 -8.05
CA PHE A 39 12.39 1.70 -7.93
C PHE A 39 12.22 3.07 -7.25
N PHE A 40 11.22 3.85 -7.65
CA PHE A 40 10.92 5.14 -7.03
C PHE A 40 10.65 5.03 -5.53
N TYR A 41 9.80 4.07 -5.13
CA TYR A 41 9.47 3.81 -3.73
C TYR A 41 10.67 3.25 -2.95
N GLY A 42 11.43 2.32 -3.54
CA GLY A 42 12.61 1.71 -2.92
C GLY A 42 13.75 2.70 -2.71
N TRP A 43 13.86 3.72 -3.56
CA TRP A 43 14.83 4.80 -3.39
C TRP A 43 14.55 5.64 -2.15
N TRP A 44 13.28 5.75 -1.72
CA TRP A 44 12.97 6.49 -0.49
C TRP A 44 13.37 5.68 0.74
N ASP A 45 12.86 4.46 0.89
CA ASP A 45 13.32 3.53 1.91
C ASP A 45 12.93 2.09 1.53
N TRP A 46 13.94 1.23 1.42
CA TRP A 46 13.79 -0.15 0.97
C TRP A 46 12.97 -1.03 1.92
N ARG A 47 12.89 -0.69 3.22
CA ARG A 47 12.11 -1.46 4.21
C ARG A 47 10.63 -1.42 3.89
N PHE A 48 10.13 -0.29 3.42
CA PHE A 48 8.73 -0.12 3.04
C PHE A 48 8.42 -0.63 1.64
N LEU A 49 9.44 -0.89 0.81
CA LEU A 49 9.25 -1.60 -0.45
C LEU A 49 8.71 -3.01 -0.19
N ILE A 50 9.17 -3.69 0.86
CA ILE A 50 8.65 -4.99 1.28
C ILE A 50 7.17 -4.87 1.67
N LEU A 51 6.80 -3.79 2.38
CA LEU A 51 5.41 -3.54 2.76
C LEU A 51 4.51 -3.32 1.55
N ILE A 52 4.96 -2.53 0.56
CA ILE A 52 4.22 -2.28 -0.69
C ILE A 52 4.13 -3.55 -1.54
N ALA A 53 5.22 -4.32 -1.62
CA ALA A 53 5.22 -5.62 -2.29
C ALA A 53 4.20 -6.56 -1.64
N PHE A 54 4.20 -6.63 -0.32
CA PHE A 54 3.27 -7.46 0.43
C PHE A 54 1.81 -7.04 0.20
N THR A 55 1.47 -5.76 0.37
CA THR A 55 0.08 -5.27 0.17
C THR A 55 -0.40 -5.49 -1.26
N SER A 56 0.43 -5.17 -2.25
CA SER A 56 0.08 -5.34 -3.66
C SER A 56 -0.09 -6.81 -4.04
N LEU A 57 0.80 -7.71 -3.58
CA LEU A 57 0.66 -9.15 -3.80
C LEU A 57 -0.60 -9.70 -3.11
N CYS A 58 -0.84 -9.36 -1.85
CA CYS A 58 -2.03 -9.79 -1.12
C CYS A 58 -3.32 -9.34 -1.83
N SER A 59 -3.37 -8.09 -2.31
CA SER A 59 -4.51 -7.59 -3.06
C SER A 59 -4.64 -8.26 -4.43
N TYR A 60 -3.55 -8.45 -5.17
CA TYR A 60 -3.56 -9.17 -6.44
C TYR A 60 -4.06 -10.62 -6.29
N TYR A 61 -3.53 -11.37 -5.33
CA TYR A 61 -3.96 -12.74 -5.06
C TYR A 61 -5.42 -12.81 -4.57
N SER A 62 -5.88 -11.83 -3.78
CA SER A 62 -7.29 -11.76 -3.40
C SER A 62 -8.20 -11.57 -4.62
N GLY A 63 -7.80 -10.76 -5.60
CA GLY A 63 -8.52 -10.59 -6.86
C GLY A 63 -8.66 -11.90 -7.63
N ILE A 64 -7.55 -12.61 -7.83
CA ILE A 64 -7.55 -13.93 -8.50
C ILE A 64 -8.42 -14.94 -7.74
N LEU A 65 -8.35 -14.95 -6.40
CA LEU A 65 -9.12 -15.90 -5.60
C LEU A 65 -10.62 -15.59 -5.61
N LEU A 66 -11.00 -14.31 -5.68
CA LEU A 66 -12.38 -13.86 -5.85
C LEU A 66 -12.96 -14.35 -7.18
N GLU A 67 -12.18 -14.25 -8.26
CA GLU A 67 -12.55 -14.74 -9.60
C GLU A 67 -12.66 -16.27 -9.61
N LYS A 68 -11.67 -17.00 -9.07
CA LYS A 68 -11.73 -18.48 -8.99
C LYS A 68 -12.86 -19.02 -8.13
N THR A 69 -13.39 -18.21 -7.22
CA THR A 69 -14.45 -18.60 -6.27
C THR A 69 -15.82 -18.06 -6.71
N GLU A 70 -15.97 -17.70 -7.98
CA GLU A 70 -17.23 -17.27 -8.57
C GLU A 70 -18.34 -18.30 -8.29
N GLY A 71 -19.51 -17.82 -7.89
CA GLY A 71 -20.65 -18.64 -7.45
C GLY A 71 -20.69 -19.01 -5.96
N LYS A 72 -19.60 -18.85 -5.20
CA LYS A 72 -19.57 -19.09 -3.73
C LYS A 72 -19.50 -17.78 -2.95
N ARG A 73 -20.62 -17.05 -2.90
CA ARG A 73 -20.72 -15.70 -2.28
C ARG A 73 -20.15 -15.59 -0.87
N THR A 74 -20.36 -16.59 -0.01
CA THR A 74 -19.83 -16.55 1.37
C THR A 74 -18.30 -16.55 1.38
N LYS A 75 -17.65 -17.35 0.52
CA LYS A 75 -16.19 -17.37 0.43
C LYS A 75 -15.65 -16.06 -0.15
N GLN A 76 -16.29 -15.52 -1.18
CA GLN A 76 -15.89 -14.23 -1.76
C GLN A 76 -15.97 -13.09 -0.73
N LYS A 77 -17.03 -13.07 0.09
CA LYS A 77 -17.15 -12.11 1.21
C LYS A 77 -15.98 -12.21 2.17
N TRP A 78 -15.61 -13.41 2.61
CA TRP A 78 -14.49 -13.62 3.51
C TRP A 78 -13.15 -13.17 2.91
N ILE A 79 -12.88 -13.52 1.65
CA ILE A 79 -11.64 -13.12 0.96
C ILE A 79 -11.51 -11.59 0.89
N SER A 80 -12.59 -10.91 0.45
CA SER A 80 -12.62 -9.45 0.35
C SER A 80 -12.50 -8.81 1.74
N ALA A 81 -13.25 -9.30 2.74
CA ALA A 81 -13.17 -8.81 4.11
C ALA A 81 -11.76 -8.97 4.70
N SER A 82 -11.12 -10.13 4.51
CA SER A 82 -9.74 -10.35 4.97
C SER A 82 -8.75 -9.40 4.31
N ASN A 83 -8.87 -9.15 2.99
CA ASN A 83 -7.99 -8.18 2.31
C ASN A 83 -8.22 -6.75 2.81
N ILE A 84 -9.49 -6.37 3.03
CA ILE A 84 -9.85 -5.06 3.57
C ILE A 84 -9.26 -4.86 4.97
N VAL A 85 -9.48 -5.84 5.86
CA VAL A 85 -8.97 -5.81 7.24
C VAL A 85 -7.45 -5.74 7.25
N LEU A 86 -6.75 -6.51 6.40
CA LEU A 86 -5.29 -6.48 6.30
C LEU A 86 -4.79 -5.09 5.88
N ASN A 87 -5.38 -4.50 4.83
CA ASN A 87 -5.00 -3.18 4.34
C ASN A 87 -5.27 -2.07 5.37
N LEU A 88 -6.43 -2.12 6.04
CA LEU A 88 -6.78 -1.17 7.10
C LEU A 88 -5.90 -1.35 8.35
N LEU A 89 -5.51 -2.58 8.70
CA LEU A 89 -4.59 -2.84 9.81
C LEU A 89 -3.22 -2.25 9.51
N ILE A 90 -2.68 -2.47 8.32
CA ILE A 90 -1.40 -1.87 7.90
C ILE A 90 -1.48 -0.35 7.95
N LEU A 91 -2.55 0.25 7.40
CA LEU A 91 -2.74 1.68 7.45
C LEU A 91 -2.87 2.19 8.90
N GLY A 92 -3.64 1.49 9.74
CA GLY A 92 -3.84 1.80 11.15
C GLY A 92 -2.55 1.79 11.94
N VAL A 93 -1.77 0.71 11.82
CA VAL A 93 -0.47 0.56 12.50
C VAL A 93 0.49 1.63 12.01
N PHE A 94 0.74 1.74 10.71
CA PHE A 94 1.76 2.71 10.27
C PHE A 94 1.32 4.15 10.50
N LYS A 95 0.09 4.53 10.16
CA LYS A 95 -0.35 5.94 10.22
C LYS A 95 -0.71 6.43 11.62
N TYR A 96 -1.28 5.56 12.46
CA TYR A 96 -1.90 5.98 13.73
C TYR A 96 -1.24 5.36 14.96
N PHE A 97 -0.23 4.49 14.84
CA PHE A 97 0.38 3.86 16.01
C PHE A 97 0.91 4.87 17.03
N ASN A 98 1.64 5.92 16.60
CA ASN A 98 2.13 6.94 17.52
C ASN A 98 0.99 7.68 18.23
N PHE A 99 -0.04 8.08 17.47
CA PHE A 99 -1.23 8.72 18.04
C PHE A 99 -1.89 7.83 19.11
N PHE A 100 -2.06 6.54 18.82
CA PHE A 100 -2.65 5.60 19.78
C PHE A 100 -1.71 5.35 20.97
N ALA A 101 -0.41 5.16 20.74
CA ALA A 101 0.58 4.92 21.79
C ALA A 101 0.66 6.10 22.78
N GLU A 102 0.69 7.33 22.27
CA GLU A 102 0.67 8.55 23.08
C GLU A 102 -0.66 8.69 23.83
N SER A 103 -1.79 8.43 23.17
CA SER A 103 -3.11 8.49 23.80
C SER A 103 -3.27 7.47 24.92
N PHE A 104 -2.79 6.24 24.73
CA PHE A 104 -2.78 5.20 25.76
C PHE A 104 -1.87 5.58 26.92
N ALA A 105 -0.65 6.07 26.65
CA ALA A 105 0.24 6.51 27.71
C ALA A 105 -0.35 7.67 28.53
N ALA A 106 -1.00 8.65 27.87
CA ALA A 106 -1.70 9.74 28.55
C ALA A 106 -2.87 9.24 29.42
N LEU A 107 -3.64 8.26 28.94
CA LEU A 107 -4.70 7.63 29.72
C LEU A 107 -4.13 6.91 30.95
N PHE A 108 -3.08 6.09 30.80
CA PHE A 108 -2.48 5.39 31.94
C PHE A 108 -1.81 6.33 32.95
N GLN A 109 -1.22 7.44 32.49
CA GLN A 109 -0.73 8.50 33.38
C GLN A 109 -1.87 9.13 34.19
N SER A 110 -3.06 9.30 33.61
CA SER A 110 -4.23 9.80 34.34
C SER A 110 -4.71 8.83 35.45
N PHE A 111 -4.42 7.53 35.31
CA PHE A 111 -4.64 6.51 36.35
C PHE A 111 -3.45 6.34 37.31
N GLY A 112 -2.42 7.21 37.24
CA GLY A 112 -1.26 7.21 38.13
C GLY A 112 -0.12 6.26 37.75
N TYR A 113 -0.22 5.57 36.61
CA TYR A 113 0.84 4.69 36.10
C TYR A 113 1.71 5.42 35.07
N ARG A 114 3.02 5.54 35.33
CA ARG A 114 3.99 6.05 34.36
C ARG A 114 4.38 4.94 33.39
N MET A 115 3.83 5.01 32.19
CA MET A 115 4.23 4.17 31.06
C MET A 115 5.24 4.95 30.21
N ASP A 116 6.38 4.35 29.91
CA ASP A 116 7.30 4.88 28.89
C ASP A 116 6.66 4.67 27.51
N THR A 117 6.51 5.76 26.75
CA THR A 117 5.98 5.72 25.38
C THR A 117 7.02 5.11 24.45
N VAL A 118 6.79 3.87 24.01
CA VAL A 118 7.49 3.31 22.84
C VAL A 118 6.85 3.91 21.60
N THR A 119 7.38 5.04 21.11
CA THR A 119 6.96 5.62 19.84
C THR A 119 7.68 4.91 18.69
N LEU A 120 6.95 4.63 17.61
CA LEU A 120 7.56 4.30 16.33
C LEU A 120 8.03 5.61 15.73
N ASP A 121 9.27 6.02 16.01
CA ASP A 121 9.93 7.18 15.37
C ASP A 121 10.31 6.88 13.90
N VAL A 122 9.43 6.15 13.23
CA VAL A 122 9.57 5.63 11.88
C VAL A 122 8.92 6.67 10.97
N LEU A 123 9.75 7.33 10.15
CA LEU A 123 9.29 8.22 9.10
C LEU A 123 8.28 7.46 8.23
N LEU A 124 7.05 7.96 8.16
CA LEU A 124 5.95 7.26 7.51
C LEU A 124 6.22 7.03 6.02
N PRO A 125 5.85 5.86 5.47
CA PRO A 125 5.93 5.61 4.04
C PRO A 125 5.12 6.65 3.28
N VAL A 126 5.83 7.39 2.43
CA VAL A 126 5.23 8.42 1.59
C VAL A 126 4.13 7.76 0.77
N GLY A 127 2.91 8.29 0.83
CA GLY A 127 1.80 7.77 0.04
C GLY A 127 1.14 6.49 0.56
N ILE A 128 1.38 6.07 1.82
CA ILE A 128 0.72 4.88 2.40
C ILE A 128 -0.80 4.89 2.29
N SER A 129 -1.42 6.01 2.62
CA SER A 129 -2.88 6.13 2.46
C SER A 129 -3.30 5.92 1.01
N PHE A 130 -2.56 6.47 0.04
CA PHE A 130 -2.92 6.38 -1.37
C PHE A 130 -2.87 4.95 -1.90
N TYR A 131 -1.75 4.24 -1.72
CA TYR A 131 -1.66 2.87 -2.24
C TYR A 131 -2.58 1.90 -1.48
N THR A 132 -2.81 2.11 -0.17
CA THR A 132 -3.76 1.29 0.58
C THR A 132 -5.18 1.48 0.05
N PHE A 133 -5.63 2.72 -0.18
CA PHE A 133 -6.96 2.95 -0.75
C PHE A 133 -7.08 2.41 -2.17
N GLN A 134 -6.03 2.51 -3.00
CA GLN A 134 -6.03 1.90 -4.33
C GLN A 134 -6.14 0.37 -4.26
N ALA A 135 -5.43 -0.27 -3.34
CA ALA A 135 -5.47 -1.72 -3.12
C ALA A 135 -6.85 -2.19 -2.62
N LEU A 136 -7.47 -1.41 -1.73
CA LEU A 136 -8.85 -1.62 -1.26
C LEU A 136 -9.86 -1.49 -2.41
N SER A 137 -9.77 -0.41 -3.19
CA SER A 137 -10.63 -0.18 -4.36
C SER A 137 -10.54 -1.34 -5.34
N TYR A 138 -9.34 -1.81 -5.66
CA TYR A 138 -9.16 -2.99 -6.52
C TYR A 138 -9.90 -4.23 -5.98
N SER A 139 -9.69 -4.61 -4.72
CA SER A 139 -10.35 -5.78 -4.13
C SER A 139 -11.88 -5.64 -4.09
N ILE A 140 -12.39 -4.43 -3.83
CA ILE A 140 -13.82 -4.14 -3.78
C ILE A 140 -14.42 -4.19 -5.19
N ASP A 141 -13.75 -3.62 -6.18
CA ASP A 141 -14.23 -3.58 -7.56
C ASP A 141 -14.24 -4.97 -8.19
N VAL A 142 -13.25 -5.83 -7.89
CA VAL A 142 -13.28 -7.25 -8.28
C VAL A 142 -14.45 -7.97 -7.60
N TYR A 143 -14.66 -7.76 -6.30
CA TYR A 143 -15.81 -8.34 -5.59
C TYR A 143 -17.16 -7.89 -6.17
N GLN A 144 -17.25 -6.63 -6.63
CA GLN A 144 -18.45 -6.07 -7.29
C GLN A 144 -18.55 -6.43 -8.78
N HIS A 145 -17.60 -7.21 -9.33
CA HIS A 145 -17.54 -7.60 -10.74
C HIS A 145 -17.49 -6.40 -11.70
N LYS A 146 -16.95 -5.26 -11.24
CA LYS A 146 -16.73 -4.06 -12.07
C LYS A 146 -15.49 -4.20 -12.95
N ILE A 147 -14.52 -4.98 -12.48
CA ILE A 147 -13.27 -5.29 -13.15
C ILE A 147 -13.00 -6.79 -13.01
N LYS A 148 -12.30 -7.37 -13.99
CA LYS A 148 -11.87 -8.77 -14.02
C LYS A 148 -10.36 -8.83 -13.76
#